data_AF-A0A1I3S7Y7-F1
#
_entry.id   AF-A0A1I3S7Y7-F1
#
_cell.length_a   1.000
_cell.length_b   1.000
_cell.length_c   1.000
_cell.angle_alpha   90.00
_cell.angle_beta   90.00
_cell.angle_gamma   90.00
#
_symmetry.space_group_name_H-M   'P 1'
#
loop_
_entity.id
_entity.type
_entity.pdbx_description
1 polymer ?
#
loop_
_entity_poly.entity_id
_entity_poly.type
_entity_poly.pdbx_seq_one_letter_code
_entity_poly.pdbx_strand_id
1 'polypeptide(L)'
;MQYAAFRDAATETMTDTYRRDVNDGLSFPPSETELFQTIRSDPTAWQPNLEALLRDPEVDFFTKYGAAATMLDLPAGRRADILTLLLDEAERDPAMMEIALAFAYGSWRGGSFVRSSLLADSAPIDDGLDPRVRPVLRRLYDHPLLPADQRGPDWPLGEIFGG
;
A
#
# COMPACT_ATOMS: atom_id res chain seq x y z
N MET A 1 11.10 -3.45 -19.76
CA MET A 1 11.54 -4.83 -19.47
C MET A 1 10.35 -5.77 -19.65
N GLN A 2 10.53 -6.96 -20.24
CA GLN A 2 9.45 -7.96 -20.35
C GLN A 2 9.06 -8.46 -18.96
N TYR A 3 7.76 -8.71 -18.72
CA TYR A 3 7.24 -9.09 -17.40
C TYR A 3 7.96 -10.29 -16.77
N ALA A 4 8.25 -11.35 -17.52
CA ALA A 4 8.96 -12.53 -16.99
C ALA A 4 10.34 -12.18 -16.40
N ALA A 5 11.14 -11.42 -17.15
CA ALA A 5 12.45 -10.96 -16.68
C ALA A 5 12.34 -10.01 -15.48
N PHE A 6 11.30 -9.18 -15.45
CA PHE A 6 11.02 -8.30 -14.31
C PHE A 6 10.63 -9.08 -13.06
N ARG A 7 9.73 -10.07 -13.21
CA ARG A 7 9.27 -10.92 -12.11
C ARG A 7 10.44 -11.65 -11.48
N ASP A 8 11.29 -12.27 -12.28
CA ASP A 8 12.43 -13.03 -11.76
C ASP A 8 13.40 -12.11 -10.99
N ALA A 9 13.68 -10.90 -11.51
CA ALA A 9 14.51 -9.91 -10.82
C ALA A 9 13.84 -9.36 -9.54
N ALA A 10 12.53 -9.15 -9.55
CA ALA A 10 11.78 -8.71 -8.38
C ALA A 10 11.78 -9.80 -7.28
N THR A 11 11.58 -11.06 -7.63
CA THR A 11 11.66 -12.18 -6.67
C THR A 11 13.05 -12.30 -6.05
N GLU A 12 14.12 -12.08 -6.81
CA GLU A 12 15.48 -12.09 -6.28
C GLU A 12 15.73 -10.93 -5.30
N THR A 13 15.30 -9.73 -5.66
CA THR A 13 15.76 -8.50 -4.99
C THR A 13 14.76 -7.92 -3.99
N MET A 14 13.48 -8.28 -4.07
CA MET A 14 12.44 -7.79 -3.17
C MET A 14 12.09 -8.80 -2.06
N THR A 15 12.35 -10.10 -2.24
CA THR A 15 12.01 -11.13 -1.22
C THR A 15 13.00 -11.18 -0.06
N ASP A 16 14.30 -11.06 -0.33
CA ASP A 16 15.35 -11.42 0.63
C ASP A 16 15.51 -10.43 1.81
N THR A 17 15.01 -9.19 1.66
CA THR A 17 15.10 -8.17 2.70
C THR A 17 13.94 -8.27 3.72
N TYR A 18 12.71 -8.55 3.27
CA TYR A 18 11.53 -8.57 4.16
C TYR A 18 11.48 -9.75 5.15
N ARG A 19 12.13 -10.87 4.84
CA ARG A 19 12.19 -12.03 5.75
C ARG A 19 12.93 -11.70 7.08
N ARG A 20 13.73 -10.63 7.13
CA ARG A 20 14.55 -10.28 8.31
C ARG A 20 13.92 -9.26 9.28
N ASP A 21 12.91 -8.49 8.87
CA ASP A 21 12.44 -7.29 9.61
C ASP A 21 10.96 -7.32 10.04
N VAL A 22 10.36 -8.51 10.17
CA VAL A 22 8.93 -8.69 10.51
C VAL A 22 8.55 -8.16 11.92
N ASN A 23 9.51 -7.66 12.72
CA ASN A 23 9.26 -7.20 14.09
C ASN A 23 8.90 -5.71 14.23
N ASP A 24 9.06 -4.85 13.21
CA ASP A 24 8.82 -3.40 13.36
C ASP A 24 7.54 -2.88 12.72
N GLY A 25 6.71 -3.76 12.13
CA GLY A 25 5.31 -3.51 11.76
C GLY A 25 5.03 -2.41 10.72
N LEU A 26 6.01 -1.59 10.34
CA LEU A 26 5.82 -0.37 9.55
C LEU A 26 7.08 0.04 8.75
N SER A 27 7.99 -0.90 8.47
CA SER A 27 9.15 -0.63 7.61
C SER A 27 8.98 -1.32 6.25
N PHE A 28 9.29 -0.61 5.17
CA PHE A 28 9.31 -1.11 3.80
C PHE A 28 10.76 -1.39 3.31
N PRO A 29 11.51 -2.38 3.83
CA PRO A 29 12.84 -2.66 3.34
C PRO A 29 12.75 -3.65 2.15
N PRO A 30 12.94 -3.14 0.93
CA PRO A 30 14.19 -3.29 0.21
C PRO A 30 14.57 -1.94 -0.41
N SER A 31 14.55 -0.89 0.42
CA SER A 31 14.79 0.47 -0.04
C SER A 31 16.15 0.65 -0.69
N GLU A 32 17.12 -0.25 -0.52
CA GLU A 32 18.49 -0.04 -0.98
C GLU A 32 18.84 -0.77 -2.28
N THR A 33 17.97 -1.62 -2.83
CA THR A 33 18.31 -2.36 -4.05
C THR A 33 18.22 -1.47 -5.30
N GLU A 34 19.09 -1.72 -6.28
CA GLU A 34 19.11 -0.95 -7.53
C GLU A 34 17.78 -1.02 -8.27
N LEU A 35 17.15 -2.21 -8.32
CA LEU A 35 15.83 -2.37 -8.93
C LEU A 35 14.77 -1.54 -8.21
N PHE A 36 14.74 -1.58 -6.88
CA PHE A 36 13.78 -0.80 -6.09
C PHE A 36 13.94 0.71 -6.30
N GLN A 37 15.18 1.21 -6.27
CA GLN A 37 15.49 2.62 -6.52
C GLN A 37 15.18 3.05 -7.96
N THR A 38 15.46 2.18 -8.93
CA THR A 38 15.10 2.40 -10.33
C THR A 38 13.59 2.56 -10.49
N ILE A 39 12.81 1.70 -9.85
CA ILE A 39 11.35 1.77 -9.90
C ILE A 39 10.86 3.07 -9.24
N ARG A 40 11.37 3.42 -8.05
CA ARG A 40 10.98 4.65 -7.33
C ARG A 40 11.35 5.94 -8.06
N SER A 41 12.34 5.91 -8.93
CA SER A 41 12.69 7.07 -9.77
C SER A 41 11.62 7.40 -10.83
N ASP A 42 10.85 6.41 -11.27
CA ASP A 42 9.73 6.58 -12.20
C ASP A 42 8.66 5.47 -12.00
N PRO A 43 7.92 5.49 -10.87
CA PRO A 43 7.00 4.40 -10.53
C PRO A 43 5.84 4.29 -11.52
N THR A 44 5.54 5.36 -12.26
CA THR A 44 4.48 5.37 -13.28
C THR A 44 4.87 4.50 -14.48
N ALA A 45 6.12 4.55 -14.94
CA ALA A 45 6.60 3.71 -16.04
C ALA A 45 6.58 2.22 -15.70
N TRP A 46 6.76 1.86 -14.42
CA TRP A 46 6.78 0.48 -13.95
C TRP A 46 5.43 -0.04 -13.48
N GLN A 47 4.42 0.83 -13.34
CA GLN A 47 3.09 0.49 -12.83
C GLN A 47 2.48 -0.75 -13.51
N PRO A 48 2.48 -0.92 -14.85
CA PRO A 48 1.90 -2.12 -15.46
C PRO A 48 2.56 -3.43 -15.02
N ASN A 49 3.88 -3.42 -14.83
CA ASN A 49 4.62 -4.59 -14.37
C ASN A 49 4.39 -4.85 -12.87
N LEU A 50 4.32 -3.80 -12.06
CA LEU A 50 4.05 -3.89 -10.63
C LEU A 50 2.64 -4.42 -10.37
N GLU A 51 1.64 -3.93 -11.09
CA GLU A 51 0.27 -4.44 -10.97
C GLU A 51 0.14 -5.88 -11.47
N ALA A 52 0.86 -6.27 -12.54
CA ALA A 52 0.89 -7.66 -12.99
C ALA A 52 1.50 -8.57 -11.91
N LEU A 53 2.55 -8.10 -11.24
CA LEU A 53 3.22 -8.82 -10.17
C LEU A 53 2.35 -8.98 -8.91
N LEU A 54 1.54 -7.97 -8.57
CA LEU A 54 0.54 -8.08 -7.48
C LEU A 54 -0.54 -9.13 -7.77
N ARG A 55 -0.93 -9.29 -9.04
CA ARG A 55 -1.97 -10.25 -9.49
C ARG A 55 -1.44 -11.66 -9.74
N ASP A 56 -0.12 -11.84 -9.77
CA ASP A 56 0.50 -13.13 -10.11
C ASP A 56 0.43 -14.10 -8.92
N PRO A 57 -0.30 -15.22 -9.02
CA PRO A 57 -0.45 -16.17 -7.92
C PRO A 57 0.85 -16.94 -7.61
N GLU A 58 1.80 -16.98 -8.54
CA GLU A 58 3.09 -17.68 -8.36
C GLU A 58 4.13 -16.80 -7.65
N VAL A 59 3.84 -15.50 -7.48
CA VAL A 59 4.72 -14.56 -6.80
C VAL A 59 4.42 -14.57 -5.30
N ASP A 60 5.48 -14.68 -4.50
CA ASP A 60 5.38 -14.74 -3.05
C ASP A 60 4.95 -13.41 -2.42
N PHE A 61 4.41 -13.49 -1.21
CA PHE A 61 3.90 -12.36 -0.45
C PHE A 61 4.92 -11.22 -0.29
N PHE A 62 6.19 -11.52 -0.01
CA PHE A 62 7.19 -10.50 0.26
C PHE A 62 7.62 -9.75 -1.00
N THR A 63 7.69 -10.44 -2.14
CA THR A 63 7.86 -9.77 -3.44
C THR A 63 6.71 -8.79 -3.71
N LYS A 64 5.45 -9.23 -3.49
CA LYS A 64 4.26 -8.37 -3.67
C LYS A 64 4.28 -7.17 -2.73
N TYR A 65 4.65 -7.39 -1.47
CA TYR A 65 4.79 -6.33 -0.47
C TYR A 65 5.85 -5.30 -0.91
N GLY A 66 7.02 -5.74 -1.37
CA GLY A 66 8.06 -4.88 -1.93
C GLY A 66 7.60 -4.10 -3.16
N ALA A 67 6.88 -4.74 -4.08
CA ALA A 67 6.31 -4.05 -5.24
C ALA A 67 5.31 -2.95 -4.83
N ALA A 68 4.41 -3.23 -3.89
CA ALA A 68 3.49 -2.22 -3.35
C ALA A 68 4.26 -1.05 -2.72
N ALA A 69 5.35 -1.31 -2.00
CA ALA A 69 6.19 -0.28 -1.40
C ALA A 69 6.80 0.70 -2.42
N THR A 70 7.24 0.21 -3.58
CA THR A 70 7.81 1.07 -4.64
C THR A 70 6.80 2.08 -5.20
N MET A 71 5.49 1.81 -5.02
CA MET A 71 4.39 2.62 -5.53
C MET A 71 3.95 3.73 -4.57
N LEU A 72 4.58 3.86 -3.40
CA LEU A 72 4.24 4.91 -2.42
C LEU A 72 4.56 6.33 -2.92
N ASP A 73 5.51 6.47 -3.85
CA ASP A 73 5.84 7.76 -4.48
C ASP A 73 4.90 8.15 -5.62
N LEU A 74 3.92 7.30 -5.98
CA LEU A 74 2.92 7.65 -6.98
C LEU A 74 2.05 8.83 -6.52
N PRO A 75 1.50 9.62 -7.46
CA PRO A 75 0.48 10.62 -7.14
C PRO A 75 -0.72 9.99 -6.42
N ALA A 76 -1.38 10.75 -5.54
CA ALA A 76 -2.41 10.21 -4.65
C ALA A 76 -3.56 9.47 -5.36
N GLY A 77 -4.00 9.96 -6.51
CA GLY A 77 -5.02 9.29 -7.32
C GLY A 77 -4.58 7.92 -7.84
N ARG A 78 -3.30 7.79 -8.23
CA ARG A 78 -2.73 6.50 -8.64
C ARG A 78 -2.57 5.56 -7.44
N ARG A 79 -2.18 6.07 -6.27
CA ARG A 79 -2.17 5.26 -5.04
C ARG A 79 -3.56 4.77 -4.68
N ALA A 80 -4.61 5.57 -4.90
CA ALA A 80 -5.99 5.12 -4.71
C ALA A 80 -6.37 3.98 -5.68
N ASP A 81 -5.94 4.07 -6.94
CA ASP A 81 -6.14 2.99 -7.91
C ASP A 81 -5.40 1.71 -7.46
N ILE A 82 -4.18 1.82 -6.96
CA ILE A 82 -3.41 0.68 -6.43
C ILE A 82 -4.05 0.09 -5.18
N LEU A 83 -4.53 0.91 -4.23
CA LEU A 83 -5.24 0.40 -3.06
C LEU A 83 -6.53 -0.33 -3.48
N THR A 84 -7.24 0.18 -4.49
CA THR A 84 -8.42 -0.50 -5.05
C THR A 84 -8.05 -1.88 -5.57
N LEU A 85 -6.95 -1.99 -6.33
CA LEU A 85 -6.43 -3.28 -6.80
C LEU A 85 -6.09 -4.22 -5.64
N LEU A 86 -5.37 -3.74 -4.62
CA LEU A 86 -5.01 -4.58 -3.47
C LEU A 86 -6.24 -5.11 -2.73
N LEU A 87 -7.30 -4.31 -2.61
CA LEU A 87 -8.58 -4.74 -2.05
C LEU A 87 -9.28 -5.77 -2.94
N ASP A 88 -9.28 -5.58 -4.27
CA ASP A 88 -9.84 -6.57 -5.20
C ASP A 88 -9.09 -7.91 -5.11
N GLU A 89 -7.76 -7.88 -5.00
CA GLU A 89 -6.98 -9.11 -4.85
C GLU A 89 -7.14 -9.73 -3.46
N ALA A 90 -7.43 -8.94 -2.42
CA ALA A 90 -7.74 -9.45 -1.08
C ALA A 90 -9.01 -10.33 -1.05
N GLU A 91 -9.95 -10.11 -1.96
CA GLU A 91 -11.12 -10.98 -2.12
C GLU A 91 -10.73 -12.39 -2.64
N ARG A 92 -9.57 -12.53 -3.29
CA ARG A 92 -9.04 -13.80 -3.83
C ARG A 92 -7.97 -14.43 -2.94
N ASP A 93 -7.08 -13.60 -2.41
CA ASP A 93 -5.99 -13.98 -1.51
C ASP A 93 -6.04 -13.10 -0.26
N PRO A 94 -6.55 -13.62 0.89
CA PRO A 94 -6.66 -12.84 2.11
C PRO A 94 -5.36 -12.23 2.62
N ALA A 95 -4.19 -12.76 2.24
CA ALA A 95 -2.90 -12.18 2.61
C ALA A 95 -2.71 -10.78 2.00
N MET A 96 -3.33 -10.49 0.86
CA MET A 96 -3.26 -9.16 0.22
C MET A 96 -3.89 -8.06 1.08
N MET A 97 -4.76 -8.39 2.05
CA MET A 97 -5.30 -7.40 2.99
C MET A 97 -4.19 -6.78 3.85
N GLU A 98 -3.18 -7.56 4.24
CA GLU A 98 -2.04 -7.04 5.01
C GLU A 98 -1.22 -6.04 4.17
N ILE A 99 -1.01 -6.33 2.89
CA ILE A 99 -0.36 -5.42 1.94
C ILE A 99 -1.22 -4.17 1.72
N ALA A 100 -2.54 -4.32 1.58
CA ALA A 100 -3.47 -3.20 1.42
C ALA A 100 -3.42 -2.24 2.62
N LEU A 101 -3.42 -2.80 3.84
CA LEU A 101 -3.28 -2.05 5.08
C LEU A 101 -1.94 -1.32 5.14
N ALA A 102 -0.84 -2.05 4.96
CA ALA A 102 0.50 -1.47 4.96
C ALA A 102 0.63 -0.35 3.92
N PHE A 103 0.13 -0.57 2.70
CA PHE A 103 0.15 0.41 1.63
C PHE A 103 -0.70 1.65 1.96
N ALA A 104 -1.89 1.47 2.54
CA ALA A 104 -2.74 2.57 2.98
C ALA A 104 -2.06 3.39 4.10
N TYR A 105 -1.43 2.72 5.06
CA TYR A 105 -0.61 3.38 6.06
C TYR A 105 0.58 4.10 5.42
N GLY A 106 1.37 3.45 4.56
CA GLY A 106 2.51 4.11 3.90
C GLY A 106 2.11 5.33 3.06
N SER A 107 0.94 5.27 2.40
CA SER A 107 0.48 6.28 1.45
C SER A 107 -0.16 7.50 2.11
N TRP A 108 -0.84 7.30 3.25
CA TRP A 108 -1.65 8.32 3.90
C TRP A 108 -1.40 8.42 5.43
N ARG A 109 -0.35 7.75 5.94
CA ARG A 109 0.21 7.91 7.29
C ARG A 109 1.66 8.41 7.25
N GLY A 110 1.96 9.31 6.33
CA GLY A 110 3.15 10.16 6.37
C GLY A 110 2.92 11.37 7.28
N GLY A 111 2.87 11.14 8.60
CA GLY A 111 2.78 12.21 9.60
C GLY A 111 1.97 11.79 10.82
N SER A 112 2.66 11.44 11.91
CA SER A 112 2.17 11.66 13.26
C SER A 112 1.47 13.03 13.33
N PHE A 113 0.33 13.17 14.01
CA PHE A 113 -0.42 14.43 14.24
C PHE A 113 -1.59 14.82 13.33
N VAL A 114 -2.36 13.88 12.79
CA VAL A 114 -3.78 14.20 12.55
C VAL A 114 -4.52 14.10 13.89
N ARG A 115 -4.62 15.22 14.61
CA ARG A 115 -5.55 15.35 15.74
C ARG A 115 -6.94 15.67 15.19
N SER A 116 -7.98 15.15 15.83
CA SER A 116 -9.39 15.46 15.60
C SER A 116 -9.73 16.96 15.48
N SER A 117 -8.95 17.85 16.11
CA SER A 117 -9.09 19.31 15.97
C SER A 117 -8.66 19.89 14.61
N LEU A 118 -8.00 19.10 13.75
CA LEU A 118 -7.64 19.45 12.37
C LEU A 118 -8.68 18.95 11.34
N LEU A 119 -9.70 18.20 11.80
CA LEU A 119 -10.80 17.73 10.94
C LEU A 119 -11.99 18.71 10.92
N ALA A 120 -12.04 19.67 11.85
CA ALA A 120 -13.24 20.46 12.10
C ALA A 120 -13.44 21.63 11.13
N ASP A 121 -12.38 22.19 10.51
CA ASP A 121 -12.55 23.31 9.56
C ASP A 121 -11.56 23.36 8.37
N SER A 122 -10.55 22.49 8.27
CA SER A 122 -9.68 22.36 7.07
C SER A 122 -8.67 21.19 7.20
N ALA A 123 -8.78 20.18 6.32
CA ALA A 123 -7.90 19.06 5.94
C ALA A 123 -6.84 18.44 6.89
N PRO A 124 -6.88 17.10 7.02
CA PRO A 124 -5.69 16.22 7.14
C PRO A 124 -5.60 15.15 6.03
N ILE A 125 -6.47 15.28 5.03
CA ILE A 125 -6.30 14.81 3.67
C ILE A 125 -5.95 16.13 2.96
N ASP A 126 -4.66 16.39 2.71
CA ASP A 126 -4.14 17.58 2.00
C ASP A 126 -5.17 18.18 1.03
N ASP A 127 -5.37 19.50 1.05
CA ASP A 127 -6.46 20.24 0.38
C ASP A 127 -6.53 20.06 -1.18
N GLY A 128 -5.69 19.18 -1.75
CA GLY A 128 -5.67 18.73 -3.14
C GLY A 128 -5.73 17.20 -3.34
N LEU A 129 -6.16 16.43 -2.33
CA LEU A 129 -6.26 14.97 -2.43
C LEU A 129 -7.35 14.56 -3.41
N ASP A 130 -6.90 13.77 -4.39
CA ASP A 130 -7.70 13.21 -5.44
C ASP A 130 -9.04 12.66 -4.88
N PRO A 131 -10.19 13.01 -5.48
CA PRO A 131 -11.52 12.62 -4.98
C PRO A 131 -11.71 11.10 -4.86
N ARG A 132 -10.81 10.29 -5.43
CA ARG A 132 -10.78 8.83 -5.32
C ARG A 132 -10.28 8.31 -3.98
N VAL A 133 -9.51 9.09 -3.20
CA VAL A 133 -8.86 8.60 -1.98
C VAL A 133 -9.86 8.24 -0.87
N ARG A 134 -10.77 9.15 -0.52
CA ARG A 134 -11.73 8.91 0.56
C ARG A 134 -12.63 7.69 0.28
N PRO A 135 -13.20 7.51 -0.93
CA PRO A 135 -13.96 6.31 -1.27
C PRO A 135 -13.17 5.01 -1.09
N VAL A 136 -11.90 4.95 -1.52
CA VAL A 136 -11.11 3.71 -1.39
C VAL A 136 -10.71 3.42 0.06
N LEU A 137 -10.41 4.45 0.87
CA LEU A 137 -10.16 4.27 2.30
C LEU A 137 -11.43 3.82 3.04
N ARG A 138 -12.59 4.32 2.63
CA ARG A 138 -13.88 3.83 3.14
C ARG A 138 -14.09 2.36 2.77
N ARG A 139 -13.78 1.99 1.53
CA ARG A 139 -13.84 0.59 1.09
C ARG A 139 -12.91 -0.30 1.92
N LEU A 140 -11.69 0.14 2.22
CA LEU A 140 -10.77 -0.59 3.12
C LEU A 140 -11.37 -0.76 4.52
N TYR A 141 -11.96 0.29 5.09
CA TYR A 141 -12.62 0.23 6.41
C TYR A 141 -13.80 -0.76 6.44
N ASP A 142 -14.64 -0.73 5.42
CA ASP A 142 -15.82 -1.59 5.30
C ASP A 142 -15.46 -3.02 4.82
N HIS A 143 -14.20 -3.27 4.41
CA HIS A 143 -13.80 -4.55 3.84
C HIS A 143 -13.95 -5.69 4.87
N PRO A 144 -14.57 -6.84 4.53
CA PRO A 144 -14.84 -7.91 5.49
C PRO A 144 -13.57 -8.49 6.12
N LEU A 145 -12.48 -8.57 5.36
CA LEU A 145 -11.19 -9.07 5.82
C LEU A 145 -10.37 -8.08 6.67
N LEU A 146 -10.82 -6.82 6.81
CA LEU A 146 -10.14 -5.90 7.71
C LEU A 146 -10.21 -6.47 9.14
N PRO A 147 -9.08 -6.59 9.87
CA PRO A 147 -9.10 -7.09 11.24
C PRO A 147 -9.95 -6.21 12.17
N ALA A 148 -10.65 -6.83 13.13
CA ALA A 148 -11.62 -6.13 13.97
C ALA A 148 -10.98 -5.07 14.88
N ASP A 149 -9.76 -5.33 15.35
CA ASP A 149 -8.95 -4.40 16.12
C ASP A 149 -8.68 -3.12 15.33
N GLN A 150 -8.46 -3.21 14.01
CA GLN A 150 -8.19 -2.07 13.10
C GLN A 150 -9.41 -1.16 12.86
N ARG A 151 -10.61 -1.56 13.32
CA ARG A 151 -11.83 -0.75 13.19
C ARG A 151 -12.13 0.11 14.42
N GLY A 152 -11.38 -0.09 15.51
CA GLY A 152 -11.57 0.64 16.75
C GLY A 152 -11.17 2.12 16.67
N PRO A 153 -11.63 2.94 17.62
CA PRO A 153 -11.33 4.39 17.64
C PRO A 153 -9.84 4.70 17.81
N ASP A 154 -9.05 3.73 18.28
CA ASP A 154 -7.59 3.84 18.42
C ASP A 154 -6.83 3.62 17.09
N TRP A 155 -7.55 3.28 16.02
CA TRP A 155 -6.98 3.08 14.69
C TRP A 155 -7.39 4.18 13.71
N PRO A 156 -6.51 4.62 12.80
CA PRO A 156 -6.78 5.77 11.92
C PRO A 156 -8.07 5.63 11.09
N LEU A 157 -8.35 4.44 10.57
CA LEU A 157 -9.59 4.23 9.80
C LEU A 157 -10.84 4.25 10.70
N GLY A 158 -10.73 3.72 11.93
CA GLY A 158 -11.81 3.80 12.92
C GLY A 158 -12.08 5.22 13.41
N GLU A 159 -11.05 6.05 13.58
CA GLU A 159 -11.22 7.49 13.85
C GLU A 159 -11.96 8.20 12.72
N ILE A 160 -11.66 7.86 11.45
CA ILE A 160 -12.25 8.51 10.28
C ILE A 160 -13.69 8.03 10.00
N PHE A 161 -14.00 6.75 10.26
CA PHE A 161 -15.23 6.11 9.77
C PHE A 161 -16.08 5.38 10.80
N GLY A 162 -15.58 5.14 12.02
CA GLY A 162 -16.22 4.27 13.02
C GLY A 162 -17.23 4.93 13.96
N GLY A 163 -17.76 6.09 13.58
CA GLY A 163 -18.82 6.79 14.31
C GLY A 163 -20.12 5.99 14.44
#